data_AF-A0A1A9ZEW8-F1
#
_entry.id   AF-A0A1A9ZEW8-F1
#
_cell.length_a   1.000
_cell.length_b   1.000
_cell.length_c   1.000
_cell.angle_alpha   90.00
_cell.angle_beta   90.00
_cell.angle_gamma   90.00
#
_symmetry.space_group_name_H-M   'P 1'
#
loop_
_entity.id
_entity.type
_entity.pdbx_description
1 polymer ?
#
loop_
_entity_poly.entity_id
_entity_poly.type
_entity_poly.pdbx_seq_one_letter_code
_entity_poly.pdbx_strand_id
1 'polypeptide(L)'
;MIAQICRDLYQQRHTSKIQNLLKERNLLAEHIGKILKHRLNDLSEPDLTIIFSDYMCTYGMLPWHTRFTEFYQLEIGSRIDTQTFARILCKYSRCEQRWGK
;
A
#
# COMPACT_ATOMS: atom_id res chain seq x y z
N MET A 1 -5.70 6.88 -9.02
CA MET A 1 -6.20 7.43 -7.74
C MET A 1 -5.25 8.44 -7.10
N ILE A 2 -4.01 8.08 -6.78
CA ILE A 2 -3.01 9.02 -6.21
C ILE A 2 -2.82 10.27 -7.08
N ALA A 3 -2.68 10.08 -8.39
CA ALA A 3 -2.57 11.20 -9.33
C ALA A 3 -3.74 12.19 -9.27
N GLN A 4 -4.97 11.70 -9.00
CA GLN A 4 -6.12 12.58 -8.85
C GLN A 4 -6.01 13.42 -7.58
N ILE A 5 -5.60 12.82 -6.46
CA ILE A 5 -5.36 13.54 -5.21
C ILE A 5 -4.29 14.61 -5.41
N CYS A 6 -3.20 14.29 -6.10
CA CYS A 6 -2.17 15.27 -6.43
C CYS A 6 -2.72 16.42 -7.28
N ARG A 7 -3.58 16.13 -8.27
CA ARG A 7 -4.25 17.17 -9.07
C ARG A 7 -5.16 18.05 -8.21
N ASP A 8 -5.96 17.44 -7.33
CA ASP A 8 -6.87 18.16 -6.43
C ASP A 8 -6.08 19.08 -5.48
N LEU A 9 -4.98 18.59 -4.90
CA LEU A 9 -4.06 19.37 -4.06
C LEU A 9 -3.43 20.54 -4.84
N TYR A 10 -3.03 20.31 -6.09
CA TYR A 10 -2.46 21.34 -6.94
C TYR A 10 -3.47 22.44 -7.32
N GLN A 11 -4.73 22.07 -7.55
CA GLN A 11 -5.80 23.05 -7.81
C GLN A 11 -6.05 23.93 -6.59
N GLN A 12 -5.96 23.37 -5.38
CA GLN A 12 -6.18 24.09 -4.13
C GLN A 12 -4.90 24.73 -3.56
N ARG A 13 -3.80 24.78 -4.33
CA ARG A 13 -2.48 25.24 -3.87
C ARG A 13 -2.46 26.65 -3.31
N HIS A 14 -3.39 27.51 -3.72
CA HIS A 14 -3.44 28.91 -3.25
C HIS A 14 -3.98 29.05 -1.83
N THR A 15 -4.63 28.01 -1.28
CA THR A 15 -5.18 28.06 0.07
C THR A 15 -4.06 27.99 1.12
N SER A 16 -4.20 28.75 2.20
CA SER A 16 -3.24 28.76 3.31
C SER A 16 -3.04 27.37 3.92
N LYS A 17 -4.11 26.56 3.96
CA LYS A 17 -4.06 25.16 4.42
C LYS A 17 -3.08 24.33 3.58
N ILE A 18 -3.23 24.33 2.25
CA ILE A 18 -2.35 23.54 1.39
C ILE A 18 -0.93 24.12 1.38
N GLN A 19 -0.77 25.44 1.38
CA GLN A 19 0.56 26.08 1.49
C GLN A 19 1.31 25.64 2.74
N ASN A 20 0.63 25.54 3.88
CA ASN A 20 1.24 25.06 5.12
C ASN A 20 1.57 23.56 5.05
N LEU A 21 0.68 22.73 4.48
CA LEU A 21 0.97 21.30 4.29
C LEU A 21 2.17 21.08 3.36
N LEU A 22 2.32 21.88 2.30
CA LEU A 22 3.45 21.77 1.36
C LEU A 22 4.81 22.09 2.01
N LYS A 23 4.84 22.89 3.08
CA LYS A 23 6.07 23.17 3.84
C LYS A 23 6.52 21.98 4.68
N GLU A 24 5.61 21.09 5.08
CA GLU A 24 5.88 19.96 5.96
C GLU A 24 5.56 18.62 5.26
N ARG A 25 6.59 18.01 4.68
CA ARG A 25 6.47 16.76 3.90
C ARG A 25 5.75 15.63 4.66
N ASN A 26 6.02 15.47 5.96
CA ASN A 26 5.43 14.40 6.77
C ASN A 26 3.92 14.61 6.93
N LEU A 27 3.48 15.83 7.25
CA LEU A 27 2.07 16.18 7.34
C LEU A 27 1.36 16.04 5.99
N LEU A 28 2.02 16.41 4.90
CA LEU A 28 1.49 16.21 3.55
C LEU A 28 1.27 14.72 3.25
N ALA A 29 2.24 13.87 3.56
CA ALA A 29 2.13 12.44 3.38
C ALA A 29 0.99 11.84 4.21
N GLU A 30 0.87 12.23 5.48
CA GLU A 30 -0.23 11.81 6.35
C GLU A 30 -1.59 12.26 5.80
N HIS A 31 -1.68 13.49 5.31
CA HIS A 31 -2.90 14.03 4.72
C HIS A 31 -3.31 13.26 3.46
N ILE A 32 -2.38 12.97 2.56
CA ILE A 32 -2.61 12.14 1.37
C ILE A 32 -3.09 10.75 1.79
N GLY A 33 -2.44 10.14 2.79
CA GLY A 33 -2.84 8.83 3.33
C GLY A 33 -4.28 8.83 3.85
N LYS A 34 -4.68 9.86 4.61
CA LYS A 34 -6.06 10.02 5.11
C LYS A 34 -7.08 10.11 3.96
N ILE A 35 -6.79 10.88 2.91
CA ILE A 35 -7.69 10.98 1.75
C ILE A 35 -7.79 9.63 1.03
N LEU A 36 -6.67 8.95 0.82
CA LEU A 36 -6.64 7.64 0.15
C LEU A 36 -7.45 6.60 0.91
N LYS A 37 -7.28 6.53 2.24
CA LYS A 37 -8.01 5.62 3.12
C LYS A 37 -9.52 5.86 3.03
N HIS A 38 -9.95 7.12 3.11
CA HIS A 38 -11.36 7.47 3.00
C HIS A 38 -11.95 7.11 1.61
N ARG A 39 -11.21 7.35 0.52
CA ARG A 39 -11.65 6.99 -0.85
C ARG A 39 -11.74 5.49 -1.10
N LEU A 40 -11.10 4.68 -0.27
CA LEU A 40 -11.11 3.21 -0.35
C LEU A 40 -11.94 2.57 0.77
N ASN A 41 -12.94 3.27 1.31
CA ASN A 41 -13.82 2.76 2.36
C ASN A 41 -13.05 2.24 3.59
N ASP A 42 -12.06 3.02 4.04
CA ASP A 42 -11.24 2.70 5.21
C ASP A 42 -10.46 1.37 5.11
N LEU A 43 -10.14 0.95 3.88
CA LEU A 43 -9.29 -0.21 3.62
C LEU A 43 -7.99 -0.14 4.44
N SER A 44 -7.70 -1.22 5.15
CA SER A 44 -6.44 -1.41 5.87
C SER A 44 -5.29 -1.65 4.90
N GLU A 45 -4.09 -1.18 5.25
CA GLU A 45 -2.88 -1.54 4.52
C GLU A 45 -2.65 -3.06 4.65
N PRO A 46 -2.44 -3.80 3.55
CA PRO A 46 -2.27 -5.24 3.62
C PRO A 46 -0.88 -5.58 4.17
N ASP A 47 -0.81 -6.43 5.18
CA ASP A 47 0.48 -6.88 5.72
C ASP A 47 1.15 -7.95 4.84
N LEU A 48 0.35 -8.77 4.18
CA LEU A 48 0.78 -9.87 3.30
C LEU A 48 -0.08 -9.88 2.03
N THR A 49 0.55 -9.98 0.87
CA THR A 49 -0.12 -10.18 -0.43
C THR A 49 0.42 -11.42 -1.12
N ILE A 50 -0.49 -12.29 -1.54
CA ILE A 50 -0.17 -13.48 -2.35
C ILE A 50 -0.41 -13.14 -3.82
N ILE A 51 0.63 -13.19 -4.64
CA ILE A 51 0.60 -12.83 -6.06
C ILE A 51 0.69 -14.11 -6.89
N PHE A 52 -0.29 -14.34 -7.76
CA PHE A 52 -0.23 -15.41 -8.76
C PHE A 52 0.32 -14.85 -10.06
N SER A 53 1.59 -15.10 -10.33
CA SER A 53 2.30 -14.54 -11.47
C SER A 53 3.56 -15.35 -11.75
N ASP A 54 4.04 -15.32 -12.98
CA ASP A 54 5.34 -15.88 -13.34
C ASP A 54 6.49 -14.93 -12.95
N TYR A 55 6.17 -13.66 -12.68
CA TYR A 55 7.11 -12.62 -12.29
C TYR A 55 6.68 -11.92 -10.99
N MET A 56 7.65 -11.54 -10.17
CA MET A 56 7.43 -10.67 -8.99
C MET A 56 7.01 -9.26 -9.42
N CYS A 57 5.72 -9.06 -9.66
CA CYS A 57 5.15 -7.78 -10.09
C CYS A 57 3.78 -7.56 -9.44
N THR A 58 3.56 -6.37 -8.87
CA THR A 58 2.27 -5.98 -8.28
C THR A 58 1.30 -5.40 -9.31
N TYR A 59 1.74 -5.20 -10.56
CA TYR A 59 0.95 -4.61 -11.65
C TYR A 59 0.25 -3.29 -11.28
N GLY A 60 0.89 -2.49 -10.41
CA GLY A 60 0.33 -1.21 -9.96
C GLY A 60 -0.77 -1.34 -8.92
N MET A 61 -0.94 -2.51 -8.29
CA MET A 61 -1.90 -2.69 -7.19
C MET A 61 -1.53 -1.81 -5.99
N LEU A 62 -2.42 -0.87 -5.68
CA LEU A 62 -2.41 -0.01 -4.49
C LEU A 62 -1.02 0.46 -4.01
N PRO A 63 -0.22 1.18 -4.82
CA PRO A 63 1.19 1.44 -4.53
C PRO A 63 1.46 2.22 -3.23
N TRP A 64 0.47 3.00 -2.76
CA TRP A 64 0.57 3.70 -1.48
C TRP A 64 0.40 2.78 -0.28
N HIS A 65 -0.50 1.80 -0.38
CA HIS A 65 -0.88 0.91 0.73
C HIS A 65 0.10 -0.24 0.88
N THR A 66 0.87 -0.54 -0.16
CA THR A 66 1.78 -1.70 -0.15
C THR A 66 3.20 -1.38 0.31
N ARG A 67 3.41 -0.25 1.00
CA ARG A 67 4.74 0.22 1.43
C ARG A 67 5.47 -0.79 2.32
N PHE A 68 4.72 -1.51 3.14
CA PHE A 68 5.25 -2.45 4.13
C PHE A 68 4.69 -3.87 3.97
N THR A 69 4.05 -4.13 2.84
CA THR A 69 3.46 -5.43 2.54
C THR A 69 4.53 -6.44 2.21
N GLU A 70 4.45 -7.61 2.84
CA GLU A 70 5.22 -8.78 2.43
C GLU A 70 4.58 -9.42 1.21
N PHE A 71 5.38 -9.76 0.20
CA PHE A 71 4.90 -10.37 -1.04
C PHE A 71 5.29 -11.83 -1.13
N TYR A 72 4.30 -12.67 -1.41
CA TYR A 72 4.49 -14.10 -1.64
C TYR A 72 4.01 -14.45 -3.06
N GLN A 73 4.92 -14.86 -3.95
CA GLN A 73 4.55 -15.29 -5.30
C GLN A 73 4.20 -16.77 -5.34
N LEU A 74 3.19 -17.08 -6.12
CA LEU A 74 2.83 -18.40 -6.59
C LEU A 74 2.75 -18.40 -8.12
N GLU A 75 3.02 -19.55 -8.72
CA GLU A 75 2.90 -19.72 -10.18
C GLU A 75 1.46 -19.54 -10.65
N ILE A 76 1.31 -19.07 -11.88
CA ILE A 76 -0.01 -18.93 -12.50
C ILE A 76 -0.68 -20.31 -12.61
N GLY A 77 -1.97 -20.38 -12.24
CA GLY A 77 -2.74 -21.62 -12.28
C GLY A 77 -2.52 -22.55 -11.08
N SER A 78 -1.59 -22.22 -10.17
CA SER A 78 -1.48 -22.93 -8.89
C SER A 78 -2.77 -22.78 -8.07
N ARG A 79 -3.14 -23.83 -7.34
CA ARG A 79 -4.27 -23.81 -6.40
C ARG A 79 -3.75 -23.70 -4.98
N ILE A 80 -4.31 -22.79 -4.20
CA ILE A 80 -4.04 -22.70 -2.77
C ILE A 80 -5.06 -23.58 -2.04
N ASP A 81 -4.59 -24.65 -1.42
CA ASP A 81 -5.35 -25.36 -0.40
C ASP A 81 -5.07 -24.80 1.00
N THR A 82 -5.84 -25.26 1.99
CA THR A 82 -5.71 -24.80 3.37
C THR A 82 -4.30 -25.03 3.93
N GLN A 83 -3.63 -26.12 3.53
CA GLN A 83 -2.28 -26.43 4.01
C GLN A 83 -1.25 -25.45 3.44
N THR A 84 -1.32 -25.15 2.14
CA THR A 84 -0.46 -24.19 1.46
C THR A 84 -0.67 -22.80 2.04
N PHE A 85 -1.93 -22.39 2.24
CA PHE A 85 -2.26 -21.12 2.89
C PHE A 85 -1.67 -21.02 4.30
N ALA A 86 -1.85 -22.04 5.14
CA ALA A 86 -1.31 -22.07 6.50
C ALA A 86 0.23 -22.01 6.52
N ARG A 87 0.89 -22.67 5.55
CA ARG A 87 2.35 -22.60 5.40
C ARG A 87 2.82 -21.18 5.04
N ILE A 88 2.11 -20.50 4.16
CA ILE A 88 2.40 -19.10 3.81
C ILE A 88 2.27 -18.22 5.05
N LEU A 89 1.19 -18.38 5.83
CA LEU A 89 0.99 -17.62 7.07
C LEU A 89 2.08 -17.91 8.12
N CYS A 90 2.48 -19.18 8.28
CA CYS A 90 3.55 -19.57 9.19
C CYS A 90 4.92 -19.03 8.75
N LYS A 91 5.14 -18.86 7.45
CA LYS A 91 6.33 -18.16 6.94
C LYS A 91 6.26 -16.67 7.27
N TYR A 92 5.12 -16.03 7.00
CA TYR A 92 4.91 -14.62 7.30
C TYR A 92 5.03 -14.31 8.79
N SER A 93 4.55 -15.18 9.68
CA SER A 93 4.64 -14.96 11.14
C SER A 93 6.07 -14.95 11.68
N ARG A 94 7.05 -15.41 10.88
CA ARG A 94 8.48 -15.36 11.20
C ARG A 94 9.18 -14.15 10.57
N CYS A 95 8.49 -13.37 9.74
CA CYS A 95 9.03 -12.14 9.17
C CYS A 95 9.12 -11.06 10.25
N GLU A 96 10.29 -10.44 10.37
CA GLU A 96 10.50 -9.27 11.23
C GLU A 96 10.58 -8.01 10.36
N GLN A 97 9.59 -7.13 10.48
CA GLN A 97 9.63 -5.82 9.81
C GLN A 97 10.63 -4.91 10.52
N ARG A 98 11.74 -4.59 9.83
CA ARG A 98 12.83 -3.78 10.40
C ARG A 98 12.62 -2.27 10.27
N TRP A 99 11.59 -1.83 9.54
CA TRP A 99 11.23 -0.41 9.35
C TRP A 99 12.41 0.51 8.97
N GLY A 100 13.44 -0.04 8.31
CA GLY A 100 14.66 0.69 7.94
C GLY A 100 15.62 1.01 9.08
N LYS A 101 15.56 0.28 10.21
CA LYS A 101 16.56 0.29 11.28
C LYS A 101 17.70 -0.69 11.04
#